data_AF-A0A7S0BCZ5-F1
#
_entry.id   AF-A0A7S0BCZ5-F1
#
_cell.length_a   1.000
_cell.length_b   1.000
_cell.length_c   1.000
_cell.angle_alpha   90.00
_cell.angle_beta   90.00
_cell.angle_gamma   90.00
#
_symmetry.space_group_name_H-M   'P 1'
#
loop_
_entity.id
_entity.type
_entity.pdbx_description
1 polymer ?
#
loop_
_entity_poly.entity_id
_entity_poly.type
_entity_poly.pdbx_seq_one_letter_code
_entity_poly.pdbx_strand_id
1 'polypeptide(L)'
;LKSSGVPAAHAPPPPPAGPSPPRWAQQPPLASAMSLLARPCQAALFLAFVTVVALPGVAGAEVNSTSQLPAPASGDPQTVLTILEEISQFFFHQVNGSEHQWLIALVAFGLGVLLVVNGYKVYEWVLILSVGVVAMIMTTNFMTALWGLEHQNPLRFIVGVEVGVILSYATWKGIHGMNIAVGLAFGFLVARWFQGALLVLGCTWIDTMKGNHWVLVIFYTLVTALIGLVFRKEGHLMCLAIISPIIGGACVSSAVSWGITAMADHWVVSLHKVAPALAPVPAPWVSFLTLLIISRSRDVGVFANSPYNPAAQIWTTDRMAGWFLWLVTAGAGMYLQTKRRSRSQSNLVSARELQRPLMPDPEE
;
A
#
# COMPACT_ATOMS: atom_id res chain seq x y z
N LEU A 1 -86.78 -10.71 23.16
CA LEU A 1 -85.38 -10.48 22.78
C LEU A 1 -85.14 -11.07 21.39
N LYS A 2 -85.37 -10.29 20.33
CA LYS A 2 -85.15 -10.67 18.93
C LYS A 2 -83.78 -10.11 18.53
N SER A 3 -82.83 -10.99 18.22
CA SER A 3 -81.49 -10.63 17.76
C SER A 3 -81.54 -10.22 16.28
N SER A 4 -81.27 -8.96 16.01
CA SER A 4 -81.04 -8.41 14.68
C SER A 4 -79.70 -8.89 14.12
N GLY A 5 -79.74 -9.63 13.01
CA GLY A 5 -78.57 -10.05 12.25
C GLY A 5 -77.95 -8.89 11.50
N VAL A 6 -76.66 -8.65 11.74
CA VAL A 6 -75.83 -7.71 10.98
C VAL A 6 -75.25 -8.48 9.77
N PRO A 7 -75.45 -7.99 8.53
CA PRO A 7 -74.91 -8.65 7.34
C PRO A 7 -73.38 -8.48 7.28
N ALA A 8 -72.69 -9.58 6.98
CA ALA A 8 -71.24 -9.65 6.83
C ALA A 8 -70.79 -8.78 5.65
N ALA A 9 -69.94 -7.80 5.92
CA ALA A 9 -69.30 -6.96 4.93
C ALA A 9 -68.34 -7.80 4.07
N HIS A 10 -68.56 -7.78 2.75
CA HIS A 10 -67.67 -8.40 1.77
C HIS A 10 -66.28 -7.77 1.82
N ALA A 11 -65.26 -8.61 2.02
CA ALA A 11 -63.86 -8.21 1.95
C ALA A 11 -63.52 -7.71 0.52
N PRO A 12 -62.76 -6.62 0.40
CA PRO A 12 -62.34 -6.10 -0.91
C PRO A 12 -61.41 -7.10 -1.62
N PRO A 13 -61.47 -7.16 -2.96
CA PRO A 13 -60.64 -8.06 -3.76
C PRO A 13 -59.14 -7.70 -3.60
N PRO A 14 -58.25 -8.70 -3.65
CA PRO A 14 -56.82 -8.47 -3.59
C PRO A 14 -56.37 -7.60 -4.77
N PRO A 15 -55.42 -6.67 -4.58
CA PRO A 15 -54.91 -5.83 -5.65
C PRO A 15 -54.28 -6.69 -6.75
N PRO A 16 -54.41 -6.27 -8.03
CA PRO A 16 -53.86 -7.02 -9.16
C PRO A 16 -52.34 -7.15 -9.01
N ALA A 17 -51.83 -8.36 -9.25
CA ALA A 17 -50.40 -8.66 -9.22
C ALA A 17 -49.67 -7.72 -10.18
N GLY A 18 -48.80 -6.86 -9.64
CA GLY A 18 -48.01 -5.93 -10.43
C GLY A 18 -47.14 -6.65 -11.47
N PRO A 19 -46.76 -5.98 -12.56
CA PRO A 19 -45.97 -6.56 -13.63
C PRO A 19 -44.67 -7.12 -13.06
N SER A 20 -44.39 -8.39 -13.37
CA SER A 20 -43.16 -9.04 -12.98
C SER A 20 -41.96 -8.26 -13.54
N PRO A 21 -40.93 -8.00 -12.72
CA PRO A 21 -39.77 -7.23 -13.16
C PRO A 21 -39.13 -7.93 -14.37
N PRO A 22 -38.65 -7.17 -15.36
CA PRO A 22 -38.14 -7.75 -16.59
C PRO A 22 -36.94 -8.64 -16.33
N ARG A 23 -36.85 -9.76 -17.05
CA ARG A 23 -35.90 -10.87 -16.85
C ARG A 23 -34.42 -10.47 -16.79
N TRP A 24 -34.06 -9.32 -17.37
CA TRP A 24 -32.71 -8.76 -17.31
C TRP A 24 -32.34 -8.15 -15.94
N ALA A 25 -33.33 -7.79 -15.11
CA ALA A 25 -33.12 -7.31 -13.75
C ALA A 25 -32.84 -8.45 -12.73
N GLN A 26 -33.05 -9.71 -13.13
CA GLN A 26 -32.82 -10.89 -12.28
C GLN A 26 -31.47 -11.58 -12.53
N GLN A 27 -30.66 -11.10 -13.48
CA GLN A 27 -29.31 -11.63 -13.63
C GLN A 27 -28.40 -11.04 -12.56
N PRO A 28 -27.81 -11.84 -11.65
CA PRO A 28 -26.81 -11.34 -10.72
C PRO A 28 -25.67 -10.72 -11.54
N PRO A 29 -25.21 -9.51 -11.22
CA PRO A 29 -24.22 -8.84 -12.05
C PRO A 29 -22.99 -9.73 -12.16
N LEU A 30 -22.55 -10.03 -13.38
CA LEU A 30 -21.32 -10.78 -13.70
C LEU A 30 -20.07 -10.22 -12.95
N ALA A 31 -20.14 -8.97 -12.49
CA ALA A 31 -19.16 -8.35 -11.60
C ALA A 31 -18.99 -9.07 -10.24
N SER A 32 -20.02 -9.75 -9.73
CA SER A 32 -19.96 -10.50 -8.47
C SER A 32 -19.15 -11.79 -8.59
N ALA A 33 -19.26 -12.50 -9.73
CA ALA A 33 -18.50 -13.72 -10.00
C ALA A 33 -16.99 -13.47 -10.17
N MET A 34 -16.59 -12.38 -10.83
CA MET A 34 -15.17 -12.00 -10.93
C MET A 34 -14.56 -11.60 -9.57
N SER A 35 -15.37 -11.05 -8.67
CA SER A 35 -14.91 -10.73 -7.30
C SER A 35 -14.68 -11.98 -6.44
N LEU A 36 -15.36 -13.09 -6.73
CA LEU A 36 -15.21 -14.36 -6.01
C LEU A 36 -13.93 -15.11 -6.41
N LEU A 37 -13.51 -15.04 -7.68
CA LEU A 37 -12.25 -15.63 -8.15
C LEU A 37 -11.00 -14.81 -7.74
N ALA A 38 -11.16 -13.50 -7.49
CA ALA A 38 -10.07 -12.65 -7.00
C ALA A 38 -9.74 -12.89 -5.52
N ARG A 39 -10.71 -13.32 -4.71
CA ARG A 39 -10.57 -13.55 -3.26
C ARG A 39 -9.53 -14.63 -2.89
N PRO A 40 -9.47 -15.83 -3.51
CA PRO A 40 -8.48 -16.84 -3.16
C PRO A 40 -7.06 -16.43 -3.52
N CYS A 41 -6.85 -15.75 -4.66
CA CYS A 41 -5.54 -15.25 -5.05
C CYS A 41 -5.07 -14.11 -4.12
N GLN A 42 -5.99 -13.23 -3.70
CA GLN A 42 -5.71 -12.18 -2.73
C GLN A 42 -5.42 -12.73 -1.33
N ALA A 43 -6.16 -13.74 -0.89
CA ALA A 43 -5.89 -14.43 0.38
C ALA A 43 -4.53 -15.13 0.36
N ALA A 44 -4.15 -15.78 -0.75
CA ALA A 44 -2.85 -16.43 -0.91
C ALA A 44 -1.67 -15.44 -0.89
N LEU A 45 -1.83 -14.27 -1.53
CA LEU A 45 -0.83 -13.20 -1.50
C LEU A 45 -0.72 -12.54 -0.12
N PHE A 46 -1.85 -12.36 0.58
CA PHE A 46 -1.85 -11.88 1.96
C PHE A 46 -1.19 -12.90 2.90
N LEU A 47 -1.50 -14.19 2.75
CA LEU A 47 -0.85 -15.26 3.48
C LEU A 47 0.64 -15.33 3.16
N ALA A 48 1.04 -15.18 1.90
CA ALA A 48 2.43 -15.15 1.47
C ALA A 48 3.19 -13.95 2.03
N PHE A 49 2.58 -12.77 2.07
CA PHE A 49 3.19 -11.58 2.65
C PHE A 49 3.27 -11.70 4.18
N VAL A 50 2.20 -12.16 4.84
CA VAL A 50 2.21 -12.43 6.29
C VAL A 50 3.22 -13.53 6.63
N THR A 51 3.35 -14.58 5.82
CA THR A 51 4.40 -15.59 6.02
C THR A 51 5.78 -15.00 5.76
N VAL A 52 6.03 -14.21 4.71
CA VAL A 52 7.34 -13.58 4.49
C VAL A 52 7.70 -12.58 5.59
N VAL A 53 6.73 -11.89 6.19
CA VAL A 53 6.95 -10.94 7.29
C VAL A 53 7.00 -11.63 8.66
N ALA A 54 6.32 -12.75 8.85
CA ALA A 54 6.27 -13.50 10.11
C ALA A 54 7.30 -14.65 10.19
N LEU A 55 7.77 -15.20 9.06
CA LEU A 55 8.80 -16.26 9.04
C LEU A 55 10.18 -15.83 9.57
N PRO A 56 10.62 -14.55 9.48
CA PRO A 56 11.90 -14.15 10.07
C PRO A 56 11.95 -14.37 11.59
N GLY A 57 10.78 -14.50 12.25
CA GLY A 57 10.69 -14.80 13.69
C GLY A 57 10.73 -16.28 14.06
N VAL A 58 10.54 -17.21 13.11
CA VAL A 58 10.44 -18.66 13.40
C VAL A 58 11.70 -19.42 13.00
N ALA A 59 12.43 -18.95 11.98
CA ALA A 59 13.68 -19.55 11.55
C ALA A 59 14.89 -18.79 12.15
N GLY A 60 15.10 -18.96 13.46
CA GLY A 60 16.42 -18.98 14.09
C GLY A 60 17.52 -18.06 13.54
N ALA A 61 17.26 -16.77 13.38
CA ALA A 61 18.34 -15.81 13.43
C ALA A 61 18.69 -15.64 14.92
N GLU A 62 19.58 -16.50 15.42
CA GLU A 62 20.48 -16.13 16.52
C GLU A 62 21.28 -14.91 16.05
N VAL A 63 20.64 -13.74 16.03
CA VAL A 63 21.36 -12.48 16.12
C VAL A 63 21.90 -12.47 17.54
N ASN A 64 23.04 -13.12 17.72
CA ASN A 64 23.86 -13.15 18.93
C ASN A 64 24.45 -11.75 19.23
N SER A 65 23.75 -10.69 18.84
CA SER A 65 23.97 -9.33 19.28
C SER A 65 23.20 -9.16 20.58
N THR A 66 23.73 -9.77 21.64
CA THR A 66 23.61 -9.28 23.00
C THR A 66 24.34 -7.93 23.09
N SER A 67 23.99 -6.98 22.23
CA SER A 67 24.13 -5.58 22.57
C SER A 67 23.06 -5.36 23.63
N GLN A 68 23.45 -5.56 24.89
CA GLN A 68 22.75 -4.94 26.01
C GLN A 68 22.60 -3.47 25.63
N LEU A 69 21.43 -3.10 25.11
CA LEU A 69 21.07 -1.70 24.97
C LEU A 69 21.14 -1.18 26.41
N PRO A 70 22.04 -0.23 26.73
CA PRO A 70 22.05 0.38 28.05
C PRO A 70 20.65 0.89 28.32
N ALA A 71 20.10 0.54 29.48
CA ALA A 71 18.77 0.96 29.90
C ALA A 71 18.62 2.46 29.55
N PRO A 72 17.63 2.84 28.73
CA PRO A 72 17.56 4.18 28.18
C PRO A 72 17.55 5.17 29.33
N ALA A 73 18.64 5.94 29.44
CA ALA A 73 18.74 7.02 30.40
C ALA A 73 17.55 7.95 30.12
N SER A 74 16.67 8.03 31.10
CA SER A 74 15.38 8.72 31.03
C SER A 74 15.56 10.16 30.55
N GLY A 75 15.00 10.50 29.37
CA GLY A 75 14.66 11.89 29.09
C GLY A 75 14.72 12.38 27.65
N ASP A 76 15.40 11.69 26.72
CA ASP A 76 15.58 12.28 25.39
C ASP A 76 14.40 12.01 24.44
N PRO A 77 13.71 13.05 23.93
CA PRO A 77 12.57 12.93 23.02
C PRO A 77 12.93 12.44 21.60
N GLN A 78 14.13 11.91 21.37
CA GLN A 78 14.56 11.38 20.07
C GLN A 78 14.07 9.96 19.78
N THR A 79 13.33 9.33 20.69
CA THR A 79 13.02 7.89 20.66
C THR A 79 12.29 7.43 19.39
N VAL A 80 11.39 8.24 18.80
CA VAL A 80 10.55 7.77 17.69
C VAL A 80 11.31 7.69 16.36
N LEU A 81 12.20 8.63 16.07
CA LEU A 81 12.96 8.63 14.81
C LEU A 81 13.99 7.50 14.81
N THR A 82 14.66 7.27 15.94
CA THR A 82 15.60 6.16 16.10
C THR A 82 14.93 4.82 15.86
N ILE A 83 13.72 4.59 16.40
CA ILE A 83 12.96 3.36 16.14
C ILE A 83 12.68 3.16 14.64
N LEU A 84 12.28 4.23 13.93
CA LEU A 84 12.01 4.12 12.48
C LEU A 84 13.27 3.85 11.67
N GLU A 85 14.41 4.46 12.04
CA GLU A 85 15.70 4.20 11.40
C GLU A 85 16.16 2.76 11.63
N GLU A 86 16.04 2.24 12.86
CA GLU A 86 16.36 0.85 13.20
C GLU A 86 15.49 -0.13 12.41
N ILE A 87 14.17 0.12 12.35
CA ILE A 87 13.24 -0.71 11.56
C ILE A 87 13.63 -0.68 10.08
N SER A 88 13.94 0.51 9.54
CA SER A 88 14.38 0.67 8.15
C SER A 88 15.67 -0.11 7.88
N GLN A 89 16.68 0.05 8.73
CA GLN A 89 17.96 -0.66 8.61
C GLN A 89 17.78 -2.17 8.71
N PHE A 90 16.91 -2.64 9.62
CA PHE A 90 16.57 -4.06 9.73
C PHE A 90 15.94 -4.59 8.44
N PHE A 91 14.97 -3.88 7.87
CA PHE A 91 14.38 -4.27 6.58
C PHE A 91 15.41 -4.26 5.45
N PHE A 92 16.26 -3.24 5.35
CA PHE A 92 17.33 -3.21 4.34
C PHE A 92 18.31 -4.37 4.50
N HIS A 93 18.66 -4.71 5.74
CA HIS A 93 19.56 -5.82 6.02
C HIS A 93 18.93 -7.16 5.65
N GLN A 94 17.68 -7.41 6.07
CA GLN A 94 16.94 -8.63 5.74
C GLN A 94 16.77 -8.81 4.24
N VAL A 95 16.40 -7.74 3.54
CA VAL A 95 16.15 -7.81 2.10
C VAL A 95 17.45 -7.98 1.31
N ASN A 96 18.56 -7.35 1.72
CA ASN A 96 19.84 -7.49 1.02
C ASN A 96 20.57 -8.80 1.37
N GLY A 97 20.37 -9.34 2.57
CA GLY A 97 21.09 -10.52 3.08
C GLY A 97 20.39 -11.85 2.83
N SER A 98 19.12 -11.86 2.39
CA SER A 98 18.41 -13.14 2.23
C SER A 98 19.03 -14.02 1.15
N GLU A 99 19.20 -15.31 1.42
CA GLU A 99 19.60 -16.31 0.42
C GLU A 99 18.51 -16.49 -0.67
N HIS A 100 17.26 -16.13 -0.35
CA HIS A 100 16.09 -16.39 -1.16
C HIS A 100 15.66 -15.14 -1.95
N GLN A 101 16.62 -14.44 -2.57
CA GLN A 101 16.39 -13.22 -3.37
C GLN A 101 15.33 -13.40 -4.47
N TRP A 102 15.24 -14.61 -5.04
CA TRP A 102 14.26 -14.96 -6.06
C TRP A 102 12.82 -14.85 -5.54
N LEU A 103 12.57 -15.22 -4.28
CA LEU A 103 11.25 -15.13 -3.67
C LEU A 103 10.88 -13.67 -3.46
N ILE A 104 11.83 -12.84 -3.00
CA ILE A 104 11.63 -11.40 -2.83
C ILE A 104 11.32 -10.75 -4.18
N ALA A 105 12.08 -11.06 -5.23
CA ALA A 105 11.83 -10.54 -6.57
C ALA A 105 10.45 -10.98 -7.11
N LEU A 106 10.04 -12.23 -6.87
CA LEU A 106 8.73 -12.75 -7.27
C LEU A 106 7.59 -12.04 -6.53
N VAL A 107 7.73 -11.84 -5.22
CA VAL A 107 6.76 -11.08 -4.40
C VAL A 107 6.68 -9.63 -4.87
N ALA A 108 7.83 -9.00 -5.13
CA ALA A 108 7.88 -7.63 -5.65
C ALA A 108 7.24 -7.50 -7.04
N PHE A 109 7.45 -8.48 -7.92
CA PHE A 109 6.79 -8.56 -9.22
C PHE A 109 5.27 -8.67 -9.06
N GLY A 110 4.79 -9.61 -8.23
CA GLY A 110 3.37 -9.81 -7.97
C GLY A 110 2.70 -8.57 -7.37
N LEU A 111 3.32 -7.97 -6.35
CA LEU A 111 2.85 -6.73 -5.73
C LEU A 111 2.86 -5.57 -6.74
N GLY A 112 3.91 -5.46 -7.56
CA GLY A 112 4.03 -4.45 -8.60
C GLY A 112 2.91 -4.54 -9.63
N VAL A 113 2.58 -5.76 -10.10
CA VAL A 113 1.44 -5.99 -11.00
C VAL A 113 0.12 -5.60 -10.34
N LEU A 114 -0.09 -5.95 -9.06
CA LEU A 114 -1.30 -5.57 -8.33
C LEU A 114 -1.42 -4.05 -8.17
N LEU A 115 -0.31 -3.36 -7.89
CA LEU A 115 -0.26 -1.88 -7.81
C LEU A 115 -0.61 -1.25 -9.16
N VAL A 116 -0.09 -1.79 -10.27
CA VAL A 116 -0.42 -1.33 -11.63
C VAL A 116 -1.90 -1.54 -11.95
N VAL A 117 -2.49 -2.66 -11.55
CA VAL A 117 -3.89 -3.00 -11.86
C VAL A 117 -4.90 -2.30 -10.95
N ASN A 118 -4.66 -2.29 -9.64
CA ASN A 118 -5.59 -1.75 -8.65
C ASN A 118 -4.85 -1.23 -7.41
N GLY A 119 -4.21 -0.08 -7.57
CA GLY A 119 -3.49 0.58 -6.49
C GLY A 119 -4.32 0.81 -5.24
N TYR A 120 -5.60 1.16 -5.39
CA TYR A 120 -6.48 1.45 -4.25
C TYR A 120 -6.67 0.25 -3.34
N LYS A 121 -6.92 -0.94 -3.90
CA LYS A 121 -7.06 -2.16 -3.09
C LYS A 121 -5.76 -2.50 -2.38
N VAL A 122 -4.62 -2.39 -3.07
CA VAL A 122 -3.32 -2.64 -2.44
C VAL A 122 -3.09 -1.67 -1.27
N TYR A 123 -3.43 -0.40 -1.44
CA TYR A 123 -3.33 0.59 -0.35
C TYR A 123 -4.21 0.22 0.85
N GLU A 124 -5.47 -0.18 0.65
CA GLU A 124 -6.33 -0.63 1.76
C GLU A 124 -5.71 -1.82 2.51
N TRP A 125 -5.16 -2.80 1.78
CA TRP A 125 -4.51 -3.97 2.38
C TRP A 125 -3.24 -3.60 3.15
N VAL A 126 -2.40 -2.75 2.56
CA VAL A 126 -1.18 -2.26 3.23
C VAL A 126 -1.55 -1.50 4.50
N LEU A 127 -2.60 -0.68 4.47
CA LEU A 127 -3.06 0.06 5.64
C LEU A 127 -3.55 -0.87 6.76
N ILE A 128 -4.41 -1.84 6.42
CA ILE A 128 -4.93 -2.84 7.37
C ILE A 128 -3.78 -3.62 8.00
N LEU A 129 -2.84 -4.09 7.18
CA LEU A 129 -1.72 -4.88 7.64
C LEU A 129 -0.74 -4.06 8.49
N SER A 130 -0.46 -2.82 8.09
CA SER A 130 0.43 -1.93 8.84
C SER A 130 -0.10 -1.69 10.25
N VAL A 131 -1.41 -1.44 10.40
CA VAL A 131 -2.03 -1.29 11.73
C VAL A 131 -1.92 -2.58 12.54
N GLY A 132 -2.13 -3.74 11.91
CA GLY A 132 -1.97 -5.04 12.56
C GLY A 132 -0.54 -5.31 13.05
N VAL A 133 0.47 -5.04 12.21
CA VAL A 133 1.88 -5.23 12.56
C VAL A 133 2.32 -4.28 13.67
N VAL A 134 1.93 -2.99 13.60
CA VAL A 134 2.24 -2.03 14.66
C VAL A 134 1.59 -2.44 15.97
N ALA A 135 0.33 -2.86 15.94
CA ALA A 135 -0.37 -3.39 17.11
C ALA A 135 0.34 -4.61 17.71
N MET A 136 0.71 -5.58 16.87
CA MET A 136 1.45 -6.78 17.29
C MET A 136 2.75 -6.40 18.00
N ILE A 137 3.57 -5.52 17.39
CA ILE A 137 4.84 -5.07 17.97
C ILE A 137 4.61 -4.35 19.30
N MET A 138 3.62 -3.45 19.37
CA MET A 138 3.29 -2.72 20.59
C MET A 138 2.83 -3.65 21.71
N THR A 139 1.96 -4.61 21.41
CA THR A 139 1.49 -5.62 22.38
C THR A 139 2.64 -6.51 22.84
N THR A 140 3.49 -6.98 21.93
CA THR A 140 4.68 -7.76 22.27
C THR A 140 5.60 -6.98 23.23
N ASN A 141 5.86 -5.70 22.96
CA ASN A 141 6.67 -4.85 23.83
C ASN A 141 6.01 -4.62 25.20
N PHE A 142 4.70 -4.36 25.20
CA PHE A 142 3.93 -4.16 26.43
C PHE A 142 3.92 -5.41 27.32
N MET A 143 3.79 -6.60 26.74
CA MET A 143 3.81 -7.87 27.50
C MET A 143 5.17 -8.15 28.13
N THR A 144 6.28 -7.78 27.47
CA THR A 144 7.61 -7.84 28.11
C THR A 144 7.72 -6.86 29.27
N ALA A 145 7.23 -5.64 29.10
CA ALA A 145 7.29 -4.63 30.16
C ALA A 145 6.41 -4.98 31.37
N LEU A 146 5.20 -5.50 31.14
CA LEU A 146 4.21 -5.76 32.20
C LEU A 146 4.44 -7.09 32.93
N TRP A 147 4.77 -8.15 32.20
CA TRP A 147 4.88 -9.51 32.77
C TRP A 147 6.32 -9.97 32.99
N GLY A 148 7.32 -9.19 32.56
CA GLY A 148 8.73 -9.58 32.68
C GLY A 148 9.07 -10.84 31.88
N LEU A 149 8.27 -11.17 30.86
CA LEU A 149 8.51 -12.35 30.03
C LEU A 149 9.82 -12.18 29.24
N GLU A 150 10.65 -13.22 29.27
CA GLU A 150 11.84 -13.30 28.43
C GLU A 150 11.50 -13.08 26.95
N HIS A 151 12.42 -12.44 26.21
CA HIS A 151 12.21 -12.05 24.82
C HIS A 151 11.87 -13.23 23.89
N GLN A 152 12.28 -14.45 24.26
CA GLN A 152 12.07 -15.67 23.48
C GLN A 152 10.77 -16.41 23.83
N ASN A 153 9.96 -15.91 24.77
CA ASN A 153 8.74 -16.63 25.17
C ASN A 153 7.68 -16.58 24.05
N PRO A 154 7.24 -17.74 23.51
CA PRO A 154 6.28 -17.80 22.39
C PRO A 154 4.91 -17.21 22.75
N LEU A 155 4.52 -17.21 24.03
CA LEU A 155 3.25 -16.66 24.49
C LEU A 155 3.12 -15.17 24.17
N ARG A 156 4.22 -14.42 24.26
CA ARG A 156 4.29 -13.00 23.90
C ARG A 156 3.97 -12.76 22.43
N PHE A 157 4.43 -13.64 21.56
CA PHE A 157 4.19 -13.57 20.13
C PHE A 157 2.75 -13.95 19.79
N ILE A 158 2.23 -15.03 20.38
CA ILE A 158 0.84 -15.48 20.17
C ILE A 158 -0.14 -14.36 20.53
N VAL A 159 0.00 -13.77 21.73
CA VAL A 159 -0.86 -12.66 22.18
C VAL A 159 -0.71 -11.43 21.27
N GLY A 160 0.52 -11.11 20.84
CA GLY A 160 0.76 -10.03 19.88
C GLY A 160 0.03 -10.25 18.55
N VAL A 161 0.09 -11.47 18.01
CA VAL A 161 -0.58 -11.83 16.76
C VAL A 161 -2.10 -11.75 16.91
N GLU A 162 -2.67 -12.29 18.00
CA GLU A 162 -4.11 -12.21 18.26
C GLU A 162 -4.60 -10.76 18.28
N VAL A 163 -3.93 -9.88 19.04
CA VAL A 163 -4.27 -8.46 19.11
C VAL A 163 -4.08 -7.77 17.75
N GLY A 164 -3.01 -8.08 17.02
CA GLY A 164 -2.76 -7.57 15.68
C GLY A 164 -3.86 -7.93 14.67
N VAL A 165 -4.36 -9.18 14.71
CA VAL A 165 -5.46 -9.65 13.87
C VAL A 165 -6.77 -8.95 14.24
N ILE A 166 -7.09 -8.83 15.54
CA ILE A 166 -8.29 -8.12 16.01
C ILE A 166 -8.28 -6.66 15.54
N LEU A 167 -7.16 -5.95 15.68
CA LEU A 167 -7.04 -4.56 15.26
C LEU A 167 -7.01 -4.39 13.73
N SER A 168 -6.46 -5.35 12.99
CA SER A 168 -6.57 -5.40 11.53
C SER A 168 -8.04 -5.52 11.09
N TYR A 169 -8.80 -6.40 11.75
CA TYR A 169 -10.24 -6.56 11.48
C TYR A 169 -11.04 -5.30 11.82
N ALA A 170 -10.76 -4.66 12.96
CA ALA A 170 -11.37 -3.38 13.32
C ALA A 170 -11.05 -2.29 12.29
N THR A 171 -9.79 -2.23 11.81
CA THR A 171 -9.35 -1.29 10.78
C THR A 171 -10.05 -1.54 9.45
N TRP A 172 -10.26 -2.80 9.07
CA TRP A 172 -11.00 -3.16 7.86
C TRP A 172 -12.44 -2.65 7.91
N LYS A 173 -13.13 -2.74 9.06
CA LYS A 173 -14.46 -2.16 9.25
C LYS A 173 -14.44 -0.62 9.29
N GLY A 174 -13.37 -0.04 9.84
CA GLY A 174 -13.17 1.40 10.01
C GLY A 174 -12.38 2.10 8.90
N ILE A 175 -12.23 1.49 7.72
CA ILE A 175 -11.24 1.94 6.72
C ILE A 175 -11.45 3.39 6.26
N HIS A 176 -12.70 3.85 6.22
CA HIS A 176 -13.03 5.23 5.85
C HIS A 176 -12.53 6.24 6.90
N GLY A 177 -12.70 5.92 8.19
CA GLY A 177 -12.16 6.73 9.28
C GLY A 177 -10.64 6.70 9.30
N MET A 178 -10.04 5.53 9.03
CA MET A 178 -8.59 5.38 8.96
C MET A 178 -7.98 6.23 7.83
N ASN A 179 -8.63 6.31 6.66
CA ASN A 179 -8.17 7.17 5.57
C ASN A 179 -8.15 8.65 5.97
N ILE A 180 -9.13 9.12 6.75
CA ILE A 180 -9.13 10.49 7.26
C ILE A 180 -7.97 10.67 8.26
N ALA A 181 -7.76 9.72 9.16
CA ALA A 181 -6.65 9.76 10.12
C ALA A 181 -5.28 9.80 9.42
N VAL A 182 -5.07 8.96 8.40
CA VAL A 182 -3.85 8.98 7.55
C VAL A 182 -3.72 10.32 6.84
N GLY A 183 -4.81 10.88 6.31
CA GLY A 183 -4.81 12.20 5.68
C GLY A 183 -4.39 13.32 6.64
N LEU A 184 -4.87 13.29 7.89
CA LEU A 184 -4.47 14.26 8.92
C LEU A 184 -2.99 14.09 9.30
N ALA A 185 -2.52 12.85 9.51
CA ALA A 185 -1.11 12.59 9.79
C ALA A 185 -0.20 13.04 8.65
N PHE A 186 -0.59 12.75 7.40
CA PHE A 186 0.12 13.22 6.21
C PHE A 186 0.10 14.74 6.11
N GLY A 187 -1.04 15.38 6.43
CA GLY A 187 -1.16 16.83 6.43
C GLY A 187 -0.22 17.52 7.42
N PHE A 188 -0.04 16.92 8.60
CA PHE A 188 0.95 17.38 9.58
C PHE A 188 2.39 17.30 9.05
N LEU A 189 2.77 16.20 8.39
CA LEU A 189 4.10 16.05 7.78
C LEU A 189 4.35 17.07 6.68
N VAL A 190 3.34 17.31 5.82
CA VAL A 190 3.42 18.34 4.77
C VAL A 190 3.57 19.73 5.39
N ALA A 191 2.82 20.04 6.44
CA ALA A 191 2.97 21.31 7.17
C ALA A 191 4.40 21.49 7.71
N ARG A 192 4.98 20.44 8.30
CA ARG A 192 6.37 20.46 8.78
C ARG A 192 7.38 20.69 7.66
N TRP A 193 7.21 20.02 6.53
CA TRP A 193 8.10 20.21 5.39
C TRP A 193 7.98 21.62 4.80
N PHE A 194 6.75 22.14 4.69
CA PHE A 194 6.49 23.49 4.21
C PHE A 194 7.04 24.57 5.15
N GLN A 195 6.95 24.36 6.47
CA GLN A 195 7.62 25.22 7.45
C GLN A 195 9.12 25.25 7.21
N GLY A 196 9.76 24.10 7.04
CA GLY A 196 11.20 24.02 6.73
C GLY A 196 11.57 24.78 5.46
N ALA A 197 10.78 24.64 4.40
CA ALA A 197 10.98 25.38 3.15
C ALA A 197 10.81 26.90 3.34
N LEU A 198 9.79 27.35 4.08
CA LEU A 198 9.56 28.77 4.35
C LEU A 198 10.68 29.39 5.20
N LEU A 199 11.26 28.64 6.14
CA LEU A 199 12.42 29.07 6.91
C LEU A 199 13.65 29.28 6.02
N VAL A 200 13.89 28.38 5.06
CA VAL A 200 14.98 28.53 4.07
C VAL A 200 14.76 29.76 3.18
N LEU A 201 13.50 30.13 2.91
CA LEU A 201 13.14 31.35 2.18
C LEU A 201 13.20 32.63 3.02
N GLY A 202 13.60 32.55 4.30
CA GLY A 202 13.75 33.71 5.18
C GLY A 202 12.45 34.16 5.87
N CYS A 203 11.40 33.35 5.86
CA CYS A 203 10.15 33.64 6.58
C CYS A 203 10.31 33.36 8.08
N THR A 204 10.89 34.29 8.84
CA THR A 204 11.20 34.14 10.27
C THR A 204 9.98 34.10 11.20
N TRP A 205 8.79 34.50 10.72
CA TRP A 205 7.57 34.51 11.54
C TRP A 205 7.00 33.11 11.86
N ILE A 206 7.46 32.07 11.14
CA ILE A 206 7.12 30.64 11.39
C ILE A 206 8.26 29.92 12.12
N ASP A 207 9.24 30.65 12.64
CA ASP A 207 10.30 30.03 13.44
C ASP A 207 9.72 29.52 14.77
N THR A 208 9.96 28.25 15.10
CA THR A 208 9.54 27.64 16.36
C THR A 208 10.19 28.34 17.57
N MET A 209 11.38 28.93 17.40
CA MET A 209 12.14 29.53 18.50
C MET A 209 11.85 31.02 18.72
N LYS A 210 11.57 31.76 17.64
CA LYS A 210 11.45 33.23 17.66
C LYS A 210 10.11 33.75 17.15
N GLY A 211 9.34 32.91 16.47
CA GLY A 211 8.10 33.27 15.82
C GLY A 211 6.91 33.34 16.78
N ASN A 212 5.76 33.76 16.23
CA ASN A 212 4.51 33.76 16.98
C ASN A 212 3.92 32.35 16.99
N HIS A 213 3.95 31.70 18.16
CA HIS A 213 3.43 30.35 18.37
C HIS A 213 1.97 30.17 17.90
N TRP A 214 1.14 31.21 18.02
CA TRP A 214 -0.25 31.15 17.54
C TRP A 214 -0.34 31.04 16.03
N VAL A 215 0.54 31.73 15.30
CA VAL A 215 0.59 31.65 13.83
C VAL A 215 1.04 30.26 13.40
N LEU A 216 1.99 29.65 14.12
CA LEU A 216 2.41 28.27 13.88
C LEU A 216 1.24 27.29 14.08
N VAL A 217 0.50 27.40 15.19
CA VAL A 217 -0.66 26.54 15.46
C VAL A 217 -1.71 26.70 14.36
N ILE A 218 -2.08 27.93 14.00
CA ILE A 218 -3.06 28.21 12.93
C ILE A 218 -2.58 27.61 11.61
N PHE A 219 -1.31 27.79 11.26
CA PHE A 219 -0.72 27.25 10.03
C PHE A 219 -0.83 25.71 9.98
N TYR A 220 -0.40 25.02 11.04
CA TYR A 220 -0.49 23.56 11.11
C TYR A 220 -1.94 23.08 11.08
N THR A 221 -2.85 23.71 11.82
CA THR A 221 -4.27 23.35 11.83
C THR A 221 -4.89 23.53 10.45
N LEU A 222 -4.64 24.64 9.76
CA LEU A 222 -5.19 24.92 8.42
C LEU A 222 -4.68 23.92 7.38
N VAL A 223 -3.37 23.68 7.32
CA VAL A 223 -2.77 22.75 6.35
C VAL A 223 -3.24 21.32 6.62
N THR A 224 -3.23 20.89 7.88
CA THR A 224 -3.68 19.54 8.28
C THR A 224 -5.16 19.33 7.99
N ALA A 225 -6.01 20.31 8.34
CA ALA A 225 -7.45 20.25 8.07
C ALA A 225 -7.73 20.24 6.56
N LEU A 226 -7.03 21.06 5.77
CA LEU A 226 -7.19 21.12 4.32
C LEU A 226 -6.88 19.76 3.68
N ILE A 227 -5.75 19.14 4.05
CA ILE A 227 -5.36 17.82 3.54
C ILE A 227 -6.32 16.75 4.03
N GLY A 228 -6.75 16.78 5.30
CA GLY A 228 -7.78 15.90 5.82
C GLY A 228 -9.11 15.99 5.05
N LEU A 229 -9.52 17.20 4.64
CA LEU A 229 -10.72 17.42 3.81
C LEU A 229 -10.55 16.85 2.39
N VAL A 230 -9.35 16.94 1.79
CA VAL A 230 -9.05 16.29 0.51
C VAL A 230 -9.16 14.77 0.63
N PHE A 231 -8.69 14.18 1.73
CA PHE A 231 -8.85 12.74 1.98
C PHE A 231 -10.31 12.34 2.18
N ARG A 232 -11.09 13.13 2.93
CA ARG A 232 -12.53 12.92 3.12
C ARG A 232 -13.32 12.90 1.81
N LYS A 233 -12.95 13.74 0.84
CA LYS A 233 -13.57 13.79 -0.49
C LYS A 233 -12.98 12.78 -1.48
N GLU A 234 -12.25 11.77 -1.01
CA GLU A 234 -11.60 10.76 -1.85
C GLU A 234 -10.62 11.35 -2.89
N GLY A 235 -10.14 12.60 -2.69
CA GLY A 235 -9.19 13.24 -3.58
C GLY A 235 -7.87 12.48 -3.66
N HIS A 236 -7.49 11.84 -2.55
CA HIS A 236 -6.32 10.96 -2.46
C HIS A 236 -6.36 9.80 -3.47
N LEU A 237 -7.55 9.32 -3.87
CA LEU A 237 -7.68 8.26 -4.87
C LEU A 237 -7.14 8.69 -6.24
N MET A 238 -7.21 9.99 -6.56
CA MET A 238 -6.63 10.51 -7.79
C MET A 238 -5.11 10.45 -7.77
N CYS A 239 -4.49 10.93 -6.68
CA CYS A 239 -3.06 10.86 -6.50
C CYS A 239 -2.58 9.41 -6.50
N LEU A 240 -3.33 8.53 -5.82
CA LEU A 240 -3.01 7.11 -5.73
C LEU A 240 -3.12 6.40 -7.09
N ALA A 241 -4.06 6.81 -7.94
CA ALA A 241 -4.19 6.30 -9.31
C ALA A 241 -3.00 6.67 -10.22
N ILE A 242 -2.20 7.66 -9.84
CA ILE A 242 -0.99 8.09 -10.55
C ILE A 242 0.26 7.47 -9.90
N ILE A 243 0.39 7.63 -8.58
CA ILE A 243 1.56 7.20 -7.81
C ILE A 243 1.67 5.67 -7.80
N SER A 244 0.55 4.95 -7.66
CA SER A 244 0.58 3.50 -7.53
C SER A 244 1.11 2.78 -8.79
N PRO A 245 0.66 3.11 -10.02
CA PRO A 245 1.31 2.61 -11.23
C PRO A 245 2.79 2.94 -11.36
N ILE A 246 3.24 4.11 -10.88
CA ILE A 246 4.66 4.49 -10.91
C ILE A 246 5.46 3.55 -10.02
N ILE A 247 5.07 3.39 -8.76
CA ILE A 247 5.76 2.49 -7.82
C ILE A 247 5.68 1.04 -8.31
N GLY A 248 4.49 0.61 -8.73
CA GLY A 248 4.26 -0.75 -9.24
C GLY A 248 5.08 -1.05 -10.49
N GLY A 249 5.16 -0.12 -11.44
CA GLY A 249 5.99 -0.26 -12.63
C GLY A 249 7.48 -0.33 -12.31
N ALA A 250 7.95 0.40 -11.29
CA ALA A 250 9.34 0.31 -10.83
C ALA A 250 9.63 -1.08 -10.25
N CYS A 251 8.74 -1.64 -9.42
CA CYS A 251 8.86 -2.98 -8.87
C CYS A 251 8.81 -4.08 -9.94
N VAL A 252 7.91 -3.97 -10.92
CA VAL A 252 7.82 -4.90 -12.04
C VAL A 252 9.11 -4.84 -12.87
N SER A 253 9.55 -3.64 -13.24
CA SER A 253 10.73 -3.45 -14.06
C SER A 253 12.01 -3.95 -13.37
N SER A 254 12.18 -3.65 -12.08
CA SER A 254 13.34 -4.12 -11.32
C SER A 254 13.33 -5.64 -11.15
N ALA A 255 12.17 -6.25 -10.89
CA ALA A 255 12.06 -7.70 -10.76
C ALA A 255 12.34 -8.43 -12.08
N VAL A 256 11.85 -7.90 -13.20
CA VAL A 256 12.16 -8.43 -14.53
C VAL A 256 13.65 -8.30 -14.85
N SER A 257 14.25 -7.14 -14.58
CA SER A 257 15.68 -6.91 -14.82
C SER A 257 16.56 -7.83 -13.96
N TRP A 258 16.20 -8.02 -12.69
CA TRP A 258 16.84 -8.98 -11.80
C TRP A 258 16.71 -10.41 -12.34
N GLY A 259 15.51 -10.82 -12.75
CA GLY A 259 15.26 -12.16 -13.28
C GLY A 259 16.05 -12.46 -14.55
N ILE A 260 16.11 -11.51 -15.48
CA ILE A 260 16.94 -11.62 -16.70
C ILE A 260 18.42 -11.78 -16.34
N THR A 261 18.92 -11.00 -15.38
CA THR A 261 20.31 -11.07 -14.94
C THR A 261 20.63 -12.39 -14.26
N ALA A 262 19.74 -12.89 -13.39
CA ALA A 262 19.89 -14.19 -12.75
C ALA A 262 19.88 -15.34 -13.77
N MET A 263 19.01 -15.29 -14.77
CA MET A 263 19.01 -16.26 -15.87
C MET A 263 20.29 -16.19 -16.72
N ALA A 264 20.78 -14.97 -16.99
CA ALA A 264 22.01 -14.76 -17.73
C ALA A 264 23.24 -15.31 -16.98
N ASP A 265 23.28 -15.16 -15.65
CA ASP A 265 24.33 -15.69 -14.77
C ASP A 265 24.42 -17.23 -14.84
N HIS A 266 23.28 -17.91 -14.81
CA HIS A 266 23.25 -19.37 -15.00
C HIS A 266 23.66 -19.81 -16.42
N TRP A 267 23.53 -18.94 -17.43
CA TRP A 267 23.83 -19.24 -18.84
C TRP A 267 25.13 -18.56 -19.34
N VAL A 268 26.01 -18.12 -18.43
CA VAL A 268 27.23 -17.33 -18.76
C VAL A 268 28.09 -18.00 -19.83
N VAL A 269 28.29 -19.32 -19.78
CA VAL A 269 29.14 -20.03 -20.75
C VAL A 269 28.61 -19.90 -22.18
N SER A 270 27.30 -19.94 -22.35
CA SER A 270 26.65 -19.75 -23.66
C SER A 270 26.62 -18.28 -24.05
N LEU A 271 26.36 -17.38 -23.08
CA LEU A 271 26.34 -15.94 -23.30
C LEU A 271 27.70 -15.42 -23.77
N HIS A 272 28.78 -15.86 -23.14
CA HIS A 272 30.15 -15.43 -23.45
C HIS A 272 30.60 -15.86 -24.85
N LYS A 273 30.06 -16.96 -25.38
CA LYS A 273 30.31 -17.40 -26.77
C LYS A 273 29.67 -16.47 -27.80
N VAL A 274 28.49 -15.94 -27.50
CA VAL A 274 27.74 -15.07 -28.43
C VAL A 274 28.17 -13.61 -28.28
N ALA A 275 28.44 -13.17 -27.06
CA ALA A 275 28.75 -11.80 -26.72
C ALA A 275 29.80 -11.76 -25.59
N PRO A 276 31.11 -11.85 -25.91
CA PRO A 276 32.18 -11.91 -24.90
C PRO A 276 32.30 -10.62 -24.07
N ALA A 277 31.71 -9.51 -24.55
CA ALA A 277 31.67 -8.23 -23.84
C ALA A 277 30.61 -8.15 -22.74
N LEU A 278 29.73 -9.15 -22.60
CA LEU A 278 28.72 -9.20 -21.55
C LEU A 278 29.25 -10.00 -20.36
N ALA A 279 29.33 -9.33 -19.21
CA ALA A 279 29.70 -9.93 -17.93
C ALA A 279 28.59 -9.59 -16.93
N PRO A 280 27.56 -10.46 -16.78
CA PRO A 280 26.47 -10.19 -15.87
C PRO A 280 26.99 -10.04 -14.43
N VAL A 281 26.56 -8.99 -13.75
CA VAL A 281 26.92 -8.75 -12.35
C VAL A 281 25.72 -9.09 -11.47
N PRO A 282 25.71 -10.25 -10.78
CA PRO A 282 24.63 -10.63 -9.89
C PRO A 282 24.58 -9.68 -8.67
N ALA A 283 23.37 -9.30 -8.28
CA ALA A 283 23.13 -8.43 -7.12
C ALA A 283 21.77 -8.73 -6.48
N PRO A 284 21.55 -8.35 -5.21
CA PRO A 284 20.23 -8.41 -4.58
C PRO A 284 19.20 -7.63 -5.39
N TRP A 285 17.93 -8.07 -5.39
CA TRP A 285 16.86 -7.44 -6.17
C TRP A 285 16.71 -5.93 -5.88
N VAL A 286 16.90 -5.50 -4.64
CA VAL A 286 16.86 -4.08 -4.25
C VAL A 286 17.91 -3.24 -4.95
N SER A 287 19.04 -3.82 -5.36
CA SER A 287 20.06 -3.11 -6.14
C SER A 287 19.53 -2.70 -7.51
N PHE A 288 18.67 -3.53 -8.13
CA PHE A 288 18.01 -3.19 -9.39
C PHE A 288 16.92 -2.13 -9.19
N LEU A 289 16.18 -2.18 -8.08
CA LEU A 289 15.21 -1.14 -7.76
C LEU A 289 15.90 0.21 -7.50
N THR A 290 16.98 0.21 -6.73
CA THR A 290 17.79 1.42 -6.49
C THR A 290 18.48 1.91 -7.76
N LEU A 291 18.84 1.01 -8.69
CA LEU A 291 19.33 1.39 -10.03
C LEU A 291 18.34 2.24 -10.82
N LEU A 292 17.03 1.98 -10.66
CA LEU A 292 15.99 2.76 -11.34
C LEU A 292 15.69 4.09 -10.63
N ILE A 293 15.78 4.14 -9.30
CA ILE A 293 15.36 5.30 -8.49
C ILE A 293 16.50 6.29 -8.28
N ILE A 294 17.72 5.79 -7.99
CA ILE A 294 18.86 6.61 -7.56
C ILE A 294 19.89 6.65 -8.70
N SER A 295 20.12 7.84 -9.27
CA SER A 295 21.06 8.01 -10.39
C SER A 295 22.51 7.63 -10.06
N ARG A 296 22.90 7.62 -8.78
CA ARG A 296 24.26 7.28 -8.30
C ARG A 296 24.37 5.89 -7.65
N SER A 297 23.47 4.98 -7.98
CA SER A 297 23.59 3.58 -7.53
C SER A 297 24.77 2.86 -8.17
N ARG A 298 25.18 1.73 -7.58
CA ARG A 298 26.10 0.77 -8.20
C ARG A 298 25.50 0.24 -9.52
N ASP A 299 26.34 0.09 -10.54
CA ASP A 299 25.97 -0.53 -11.82
C ASP A 299 25.79 -2.04 -11.62
N VAL A 300 24.60 -2.56 -11.95
CA VAL A 300 24.20 -3.96 -11.81
C VAL A 300 23.35 -4.34 -13.02
N GLY A 301 23.45 -5.59 -13.47
CA GLY A 301 22.71 -6.07 -14.64
C GLY A 301 23.56 -6.85 -15.63
N VAL A 302 23.02 -7.06 -16.82
CA VAL A 302 23.65 -7.88 -17.88
C VAL A 302 24.71 -7.06 -18.63
N PHE A 303 24.51 -5.74 -18.74
CA PHE A 303 25.42 -4.81 -19.40
C PHE A 303 26.33 -4.08 -18.42
N ALA A 304 26.39 -4.53 -17.15
CA ALA A 304 27.23 -3.94 -16.13
C ALA A 304 28.71 -3.98 -16.56
N ASN A 305 29.40 -2.83 -16.43
CA ASN A 305 30.79 -2.64 -16.88
C ASN A 305 31.05 -2.93 -18.39
N SER A 306 30.01 -3.03 -19.22
CA SER A 306 30.19 -3.29 -20.64
C SER A 306 30.69 -2.05 -21.40
N PRO A 307 31.42 -2.21 -22.52
CA PRO A 307 31.85 -1.11 -23.37
C PRO A 307 30.68 -0.38 -24.05
N TYR A 308 29.48 -0.98 -24.01
CA TYR A 308 28.26 -0.41 -24.58
C TYR A 308 27.65 0.71 -23.74
N ASN A 309 28.17 0.99 -22.55
CA ASN A 309 27.67 2.08 -21.70
C ASN A 309 28.16 3.45 -22.24
N PRO A 310 27.29 4.26 -22.89
CA PRO A 310 27.69 5.33 -23.78
C PRO A 310 28.30 6.57 -23.11
N ALA A 311 28.25 6.69 -21.78
CA ALA A 311 28.75 7.87 -21.07
C ALA A 311 29.04 7.60 -19.58
N ALA A 312 30.26 7.17 -19.27
CA ALA A 312 30.88 7.24 -17.94
C ALA A 312 29.91 7.00 -16.76
N GLN A 313 29.56 5.73 -16.51
CA GLN A 313 28.83 5.21 -15.34
C GLN A 313 27.41 5.74 -15.05
N ILE A 314 26.97 6.91 -15.56
CA ILE A 314 25.68 7.51 -15.15
C ILE A 314 24.51 6.93 -15.96
N TRP A 315 24.70 6.67 -17.25
CA TRP A 315 23.65 6.14 -18.13
C TRP A 315 24.03 4.75 -18.61
N THR A 316 23.74 3.75 -17.78
CA THR A 316 24.01 2.35 -18.10
C THR A 316 22.87 1.79 -18.94
N THR A 317 23.18 0.86 -19.84
CA THR A 317 22.19 0.27 -20.75
C THR A 317 21.06 -0.42 -19.98
N ASP A 318 21.41 -1.12 -18.89
CA ASP A 318 20.45 -1.75 -17.97
C ASP A 318 19.46 -0.73 -17.37
N ARG A 319 19.96 0.46 -16.98
CA ARG A 319 19.10 1.53 -16.45
C ARG A 319 18.14 2.06 -17.52
N MET A 320 18.61 2.28 -18.74
CA MET A 320 17.76 2.76 -19.83
C MET A 320 16.66 1.75 -20.18
N ALA A 321 17.02 0.46 -20.28
CA ALA A 321 16.06 -0.61 -20.53
C ALA A 321 15.03 -0.72 -19.39
N GLY A 322 15.49 -0.65 -18.14
CA GLY A 322 14.64 -0.66 -16.97
C GLY A 322 13.70 0.55 -16.88
N TRP A 323 14.18 1.76 -17.19
CA TRP A 323 13.33 2.96 -17.29
C TRP A 323 12.29 2.85 -18.39
N PHE A 324 12.66 2.31 -19.56
CA PHE A 324 11.71 2.08 -20.64
C PHE A 324 10.59 1.13 -20.21
N LEU A 325 10.93 -0.02 -19.64
CA LEU A 325 9.95 -0.98 -19.12
C LEU A 325 9.10 -0.38 -17.98
N TRP A 326 9.70 0.45 -17.12
CA TRP A 326 9.02 1.16 -16.06
C TRP A 326 7.98 2.15 -16.62
N LEU A 327 8.35 2.99 -17.59
CA LEU A 327 7.44 3.96 -18.20
C LEU A 327 6.27 3.28 -18.93
N VAL A 328 6.54 2.18 -19.65
CA VAL A 328 5.50 1.41 -20.34
C VAL A 328 4.51 0.81 -19.34
N THR A 329 5.01 0.15 -18.29
CA THR A 329 4.15 -0.48 -17.27
C THR A 329 3.38 0.54 -16.44
N ALA A 330 4.02 1.66 -16.06
CA ALA A 330 3.37 2.76 -15.35
C ALA A 330 2.31 3.44 -16.22
N GLY A 331 2.61 3.75 -17.49
CA GLY A 331 1.66 4.35 -18.43
C GLY A 331 0.44 3.47 -18.66
N ALA A 332 0.64 2.16 -18.85
CA ALA A 332 -0.45 1.19 -18.96
C ALA A 332 -1.31 1.18 -17.67
N GLY A 333 -0.68 1.17 -16.49
CA GLY A 333 -1.38 1.22 -15.20
C GLY A 333 -2.19 2.49 -15.02
N MET A 334 -1.61 3.66 -15.29
CA MET A 334 -2.32 4.95 -15.20
C MET A 334 -3.54 4.98 -16.12
N TYR A 335 -3.39 4.52 -17.38
CA TYR A 335 -4.50 4.45 -18.33
C TYR A 335 -5.61 3.50 -17.84
N LEU A 336 -5.24 2.31 -17.35
CA LEU A 336 -6.22 1.35 -16.82
C LEU A 336 -6.96 1.87 -15.59
N GLN A 337 -6.25 2.50 -14.64
CA GLN A 337 -6.84 3.00 -13.40
C GLN A 337 -7.73 4.22 -13.63
N THR A 338 -7.31 5.17 -14.46
CA THR A 338 -8.12 6.34 -14.82
C THR A 338 -9.39 5.93 -15.56
N LYS A 339 -9.30 4.99 -16.52
CA LYS A 339 -10.46 4.46 -17.23
C LYS A 339 -11.44 3.74 -16.32
N ARG A 340 -10.95 2.93 -15.38
CA ARG A 340 -11.79 2.26 -14.37
C ARG A 340 -12.53 3.28 -13.50
N ARG A 341 -11.83 4.33 -13.06
CA ARG A 341 -12.43 5.39 -12.24
C ARG A 341 -13.54 6.14 -12.98
N SER A 342 -13.31 6.51 -14.24
CA SER A 342 -14.32 7.18 -15.08
C SER A 342 -15.59 6.32 -15.22
N ARG A 343 -15.44 5.00 -15.43
CA ARG A 343 -16.57 4.06 -15.49
C ARG A 343 -17.32 3.94 -14.16
N SER A 344 -16.60 3.89 -13.03
CA SER A 344 -17.24 3.86 -11.72
C SER A 344 -18.04 5.14 -11.46
N GLN A 345 -17.53 6.30 -11.86
CA GLN A 345 -18.26 7.56 -11.72
C GLN A 345 -19.50 7.62 -12.62
N SER A 346 -19.39 7.23 -13.89
CA SER A 346 -20.55 7.21 -14.79
C SER A 346 -21.65 6.29 -14.26
N ASN A 347 -21.29 5.10 -13.77
CA ASN A 347 -22.25 4.15 -13.21
C ASN A 347 -22.95 4.68 -11.97
N LEU A 348 -22.24 5.43 -11.11
CA LEU A 348 -22.84 6.07 -9.93
C LEU A 348 -23.81 7.19 -10.31
N VAL A 349 -23.49 7.98 -11.34
CA VAL A 349 -24.40 9.02 -11.85
C VAL A 349 -25.65 8.37 -12.45
N SER A 350 -25.50 7.37 -13.31
CA SER A 350 -26.63 6.64 -13.88
C SER A 350 -27.49 5.95 -12.82
N ALA A 351 -26.88 5.37 -11.77
CA ALA A 351 -27.63 4.77 -10.66
C ALA A 351 -28.43 5.81 -9.87
N ARG A 352 -27.89 7.02 -9.67
CA ARG A 352 -28.62 8.13 -9.04
C ARG A 352 -29.76 8.65 -9.91
N GLU A 353 -29.57 8.69 -11.22
CA GLU A 353 -30.62 9.09 -12.16
C GLU A 353 -31.77 8.09 -12.19
N LEU A 354 -31.47 6.79 -12.16
CA LEU A 354 -32.48 5.73 -12.06
C LEU A 354 -33.25 5.73 -10.73
N GLN A 355 -32.66 6.29 -9.67
CA GLN A 355 -33.31 6.45 -8.37
C GLN A 355 -34.16 7.73 -8.28
N ARG A 356 -34.06 8.66 -9.23
CA ARG A 356 -34.96 9.82 -9.24
C ARG A 356 -36.37 9.32 -9.58
N PRO A 357 -37.38 9.63 -8.75
CA PRO A 357 -38.76 9.23 -9.03
C PRO A 357 -39.16 9.77 -10.41
N LEU A 358 -39.60 8.87 -11.28
CA LEU A 358 -39.96 9.16 -12.68
C LEU A 358 -41.29 9.87 -12.84
N MET A 359 -42.08 9.98 -11.76
CA MET A 359 -43.32 10.73 -11.78
C MET A 359 -43.07 12.11 -11.16
N PRO A 360 -43.38 13.21 -11.87
CA PRO A 360 -43.54 14.49 -11.21
C PRO A 360 -44.56 14.31 -10.08
N ASP A 361 -44.29 14.90 -8.92
CA ASP A 361 -45.25 14.87 -7.82
C ASP A 361 -46.57 15.44 -8.36
N PRO A 362 -47.71 14.71 -8.25
CA PRO A 362 -49.00 15.11 -8.84
C PRO A 362 -49.63 16.36 -8.20
N GLU A 363 -48.86 17.14 -7.44
CA GLU A 363 -49.29 18.35 -6.74
C GLU A 363 -48.69 19.66 -7.32
N GLU A 364 -47.98 19.59 -8.45
CA GLU A 364 -47.79 20.74 -9.37
C GLU A 364 -48.80 20.70 -10.51
#